data_AF-A0A7C7VFH0-F1
#
_entry.id   AF-A0A7C7VFH0-F1
#
_cell.length_a   1.000
_cell.length_b   1.000
_cell.length_c   1.000
_cell.angle_alpha   90.00
_cell.angle_beta   90.00
_cell.angle_gamma   90.00
#
_symmetry.space_group_name_H-M   'P 1'
#
loop_
_entity.id
_entity.type
_entity.pdbx_description
1 polymer ?
#
loop_
_entity_poly.entity_id
_entity_poly.type
_entity_poly.pdbx_seq_one_letter_code
_entity_poly.pdbx_strand_id
1 'polypeptide(L)'
;MAQQALMDAGREVGLLARKLFPGGMNASADHFDVFSNVRKTRELMNHGAYTIYEAVFLFDGCLVMADILHRGAGGWRGRTEG
;
A
#
# COMPACT_ATOMS: atom_id res chain seq x y z
N MET A 1 -4.55 -25.09 -4.47
CA MET A 1 -5.41 -24.74 -3.32
C MET A 1 -4.69 -23.90 -2.27
N ALA A 2 -3.41 -24.15 -1.93
CA ALA A 2 -2.66 -23.33 -0.98
C ALA A 2 -2.42 -21.87 -1.43
N GLN A 3 -2.14 -21.64 -2.72
CA GLN A 3 -1.93 -20.29 -3.27
C GLN A 3 -3.15 -19.38 -3.12
N GLN A 4 -4.35 -19.93 -3.31
CA GLN A 4 -5.61 -19.17 -3.24
C GLN A 4 -5.93 -18.77 -1.79
N ALA A 5 -5.70 -19.68 -0.84
CA ALA A 5 -5.89 -19.41 0.59
C ALA A 5 -4.94 -18.33 1.11
N LEU A 6 -3.69 -18.28 0.60
CA LEU A 6 -2.73 -17.24 0.94
C LEU A 6 -3.15 -15.86 0.37
N MET A 7 -3.62 -15.84 -0.88
CA MET A 7 -4.17 -14.61 -1.48
C MET A 7 -5.44 -14.13 -0.78
N ASP A 8 -6.31 -15.05 -0.38
CA ASP A 8 -7.55 -14.73 0.34
C ASP A 8 -7.26 -14.19 1.74
N ALA A 9 -6.27 -14.77 2.45
CA ALA A 9 -5.80 -14.25 3.73
C ALA A 9 -5.20 -12.83 3.58
N GLY A 10 -4.30 -12.60 2.62
CA GLY A 10 -3.74 -11.27 2.37
C GLY A 10 -4.82 -10.23 1.99
N ARG A 11 -5.81 -10.62 1.19
CA ARG A 11 -6.98 -9.80 0.86
C ARG A 11 -7.81 -9.48 2.10
N GLU A 12 -8.00 -10.44 2.99
CA GLU A 12 -8.76 -10.25 4.24
C GLU A 12 -8.02 -9.32 5.21
N VAL A 13 -6.68 -9.42 5.31
CA VAL A 13 -5.88 -8.49 6.11
C VAL A 13 -5.89 -7.09 5.50
N GLY A 14 -5.75 -6.94 4.18
CA GLY A 14 -5.92 -5.66 3.50
C GLY A 14 -7.29 -5.01 3.77
N LEU A 15 -8.36 -5.80 3.76
CA LEU A 15 -9.71 -5.34 4.12
C LEU A 15 -9.84 -4.95 5.60
N LEU A 16 -9.25 -5.73 6.52
CA LEU A 16 -9.25 -5.41 7.96
C LEU A 16 -8.40 -4.18 8.27
N ALA A 17 -7.26 -4.02 7.61
CA ALA A 17 -6.37 -2.90 7.80
C ALA A 17 -7.00 -1.59 7.30
N ARG A 18 -7.84 -1.63 6.24
CA ARG A 18 -8.70 -0.51 5.82
C ARG A 18 -9.72 -0.10 6.88
N LYS A 19 -10.20 -1.04 7.71
CA LYS A 19 -11.08 -0.71 8.86
C LYS A 19 -10.34 0.03 9.98
N LEU A 20 -9.04 -0.23 10.15
CA LEU A 20 -8.19 0.46 11.13
C LEU A 20 -7.82 1.89 10.70
N PHE A 21 -7.75 2.12 9.39
CA PHE A 21 -7.37 3.42 8.82
C PHE A 21 -8.40 3.90 7.78
N PRO A 22 -9.63 4.21 8.20
CA PRO A 22 -10.69 4.60 7.26
C PRO A 22 -10.33 5.88 6.49
N GLY A 23 -10.80 5.96 5.24
CA GLY A 23 -10.59 7.14 4.39
C GLY A 23 -9.24 7.18 3.67
N GLY A 24 -8.46 6.10 3.68
CA GLY A 24 -7.23 6.00 2.89
C GLY A 24 -7.47 5.97 1.37
N MET A 25 -6.43 6.35 0.63
CA MET A 25 -6.43 6.40 -0.84
C MET A 25 -5.69 5.19 -1.42
N ASN A 26 -6.24 4.55 -2.46
CA ASN A 26 -5.59 3.39 -3.08
C ASN A 26 -4.53 3.83 -4.13
N ALA A 27 -3.31 3.31 -4.02
CA ALA A 27 -2.23 3.55 -4.96
C ALA A 27 -2.09 2.46 -6.05
N SER A 28 -2.79 1.33 -5.96
CA SER A 28 -2.81 0.30 -7.01
C SER A 28 -3.62 0.77 -8.22
N ALA A 29 -2.94 1.33 -9.23
CA ALA A 29 -3.56 1.73 -10.49
C ALA A 29 -3.65 0.56 -11.47
N ASP A 30 -2.60 -0.26 -11.56
CA ASP A 30 -2.52 -1.46 -12.38
C ASP A 30 -1.59 -2.48 -11.70
N HIS A 31 -2.03 -3.72 -11.53
CA HIS A 31 -1.24 -4.78 -10.89
C HIS A 31 0.03 -5.15 -11.65
N PHE A 32 0.09 -4.89 -12.97
CA PHE A 32 1.24 -5.22 -13.81
C PHE A 32 2.17 -4.02 -14.06
N ASP A 33 1.73 -2.80 -13.76
CA ASP A 33 2.53 -1.58 -13.95
C ASP A 33 3.00 -0.99 -12.61
N VAL A 34 4.15 -1.50 -12.17
CA VAL A 34 4.85 -1.04 -10.97
C VAL A 34 5.19 0.45 -11.04
N PHE A 35 5.59 0.97 -12.20
CA PHE A 35 5.98 2.38 -12.33
C PHE A 35 4.79 3.33 -12.20
N SER A 36 3.63 2.94 -12.73
CA SER A 36 2.38 3.67 -12.51
C SER A 36 1.98 3.68 -11.03
N ASN A 37 2.13 2.57 -10.32
CA ASN A 37 1.84 2.50 -8.87
C ASN A 37 2.80 3.35 -8.04
N VAL A 38 4.10 3.38 -8.39
CA VAL A 38 5.09 4.26 -7.75
C VAL A 38 4.73 5.73 -7.97
N ARG A 39 4.36 6.11 -9.21
CA ARG A 39 3.94 7.49 -9.51
C ARG A 39 2.70 7.85 -8.71
N LYS A 40 1.71 6.96 -8.66
CA LYS A 40 0.47 7.21 -7.92
C LYS A 40 0.70 7.37 -6.42
N THR A 41 1.55 6.53 -5.84
CA THR A 41 1.95 6.63 -4.43
C THR A 41 2.55 8.01 -4.14
N ARG A 42 3.48 8.49 -4.98
CA ARG A 42 4.09 9.81 -4.84
C ARG A 42 3.07 10.95 -4.97
N GLU A 43 2.16 10.88 -5.93
CA GLU A 43 1.08 11.87 -6.09
C GLU A 43 0.21 11.98 -4.83
N LEU A 44 -0.22 10.83 -4.29
CA LEU A 44 -1.05 10.79 -3.09
C LEU A 44 -0.31 11.38 -1.87
N MET A 45 0.97 11.08 -1.71
CA MET A 45 1.80 11.68 -0.67
C MET A 45 1.89 13.21 -0.82
N ASN A 46 2.15 13.68 -2.04
CA ASN A 46 2.26 15.11 -2.35
C ASN A 46 0.93 15.86 -2.16
N HIS A 47 -0.20 15.21 -2.42
CA HIS A 47 -1.54 15.74 -2.14
C HIS A 47 -1.93 15.66 -0.66
N GLY A 48 -0.99 15.24 0.21
CA GLY A 48 -1.19 15.25 1.64
C GLY A 48 -2.01 14.07 2.18
N ALA A 49 -2.19 13.00 1.41
CA ALA A 49 -2.90 11.80 1.86
C ALA A 49 -2.32 11.31 3.21
N TYR A 50 -3.22 11.02 4.15
CA TYR A 50 -2.84 10.59 5.49
C TYR A 50 -2.66 9.06 5.59
N THR A 51 -3.41 8.33 4.75
CA THR A 51 -3.34 6.86 4.61
C THR A 51 -3.33 6.54 3.12
N ILE A 52 -2.43 5.66 2.70
CA ILE A 52 -2.33 5.14 1.34
C ILE A 52 -2.36 3.62 1.41
N TYR A 53 -3.25 2.98 0.66
CA TYR A 53 -3.30 1.52 0.52
C TYR A 53 -2.49 1.08 -0.69
N GLU A 54 -1.91 -0.11 -0.64
CA GLU A 54 -1.11 -0.70 -1.72
C GLU A 54 0.01 0.24 -2.19
N ALA A 55 0.67 0.90 -1.23
CA ALA A 55 1.70 1.89 -1.51
C ALA A 55 2.94 1.21 -2.10
N VAL A 56 3.50 1.80 -3.16
CA VAL A 56 4.66 1.26 -3.87
C VAL A 56 5.79 2.28 -3.92
N PHE A 57 6.98 1.86 -3.53
CA PHE A 57 8.20 2.66 -3.55
C PHE A 57 9.28 1.95 -4.35
N LEU A 58 9.95 2.69 -5.23
CA LEU A 58 11.16 2.24 -5.90
C LEU A 58 12.27 3.24 -5.58
N PHE A 59 13.33 2.77 -4.95
CA PHE A 59 14.51 3.55 -4.62
C PHE A 59 15.76 2.71 -4.82
N ASP A 60 16.71 3.21 -5.63
CA ASP A 60 17.98 2.53 -5.92
C ASP A 60 17.83 1.05 -6.32
N GLY A 61 16.85 0.77 -7.19
CA GLY A 61 16.52 -0.60 -7.63
C GLY A 61 15.81 -1.46 -6.59
N CYS A 62 15.63 -0.99 -5.35
CA CYS A 62 14.84 -1.67 -4.32
C CYS A 62 13.36 -1.30 -4.43
N LEU A 63 12.52 -2.31 -4.67
CA LEU A 63 11.07 -2.19 -4.72
C LEU A 63 10.47 -2.59 -3.36
N VAL A 64 9.66 -1.69 -2.79
CA VAL A 64 8.89 -1.94 -1.57
C VAL A 64 7.41 -1.79 -1.89
N MET A 65 6.62 -2.81 -1.57
CA MET A 65 5.15 -2.79 -1.66
C MET A 65 4.59 -2.95 -0.25
N ALA A 66 3.70 -2.06 0.14
CA ALA A 66 3.10 -2.03 1.48
C ALA A 66 1.59 -2.04 1.37
N ASP A 67 0.92 -2.91 2.12
CA ASP A 67 -0.54 -3.01 2.13
C ASP A 67 -1.17 -1.70 2.61
N ILE A 68 -0.57 -1.11 3.66
CA ILE A 68 -0.96 0.20 4.20
C ILE A 68 0.28 1.01 4.58
N LEU A 69 0.28 2.25 4.12
CA LEU A 69 1.16 3.33 4.55
C LEU A 69 0.33 4.41 5.24
N HIS A 70 0.62 4.68 6.51
CA HIS A 70 -0.09 5.68 7.31
C HIS A 70 0.88 6.72 7.91
N ARG A 71 0.53 8.00 7.82
CA ARG A 71 1.33 9.10 8.39
C ARG A 71 0.88 9.38 9.81
N GLY A 72 1.69 9.03 10.81
CA GLY A 72 1.45 9.37 12.21
C GLY A 72 2.18 10.65 12.63
N ALA A 73 2.03 11.06 13.90
CA ALA A 73 2.69 12.24 14.47
C ALA A 73 4.24 12.19 14.40
N GLY A 74 4.83 10.99 14.27
CA GLY A 74 6.28 10.78 14.14
C GLY A 74 6.76 10.48 12.71
N GLY A 75 5.93 10.70 11.69
CA GLY A 75 6.23 10.38 10.29
C GLY A 75 5.50 9.15 9.76
N TRP A 76 5.96 8.63 8.62
CA TRP A 76 5.32 7.52 7.91
C TRP A 76 5.59 6.17 8.58
N ARG A 77 4.55 5.34 8.69
CA ARG A 77 4.62 3.95 9.15
C ARG A 77 4.02 3.05 8.07
N GLY A 78 4.76 2.05 7.63
CA GLY A 78 4.30 1.03 6.68
C GLY A 78 4.06 -0.30 7.37
N ARG A 79 3.08 -1.07 6.88
CA ARG A 79 2.98 -2.51 7.12
C ARG A 79 3.23 -3.23 5.79
N THR A 80 4.09 -4.24 5.84
CA THR A 80 4.38 -5.15 4.72
C THR A 80 4.13 -6.57 5.19
N GLU A 81 3.50 -7.41 4.38
CA GLU A 81 3.49 -8.86 4.58
C GLU A 81 4.61 -9.52 3.75
N GLY A 82 5.21 -10.58 4.31
CA GLY A 82 6.25 -11.38 3.66
C GLY A 82 5.84 -12.85 3.64
#